data_AF-A0A517QRM0-F1
#
_entry.id   AF-A0A517QRM0-F1
#
_cell.length_a   1.000
_cell.length_b   1.000
_cell.length_c   1.000
_cell.angle_alpha   90.00
_cell.angle_beta   90.00
_cell.angle_gamma   90.00
#
_symmetry.space_group_name_H-M   'P 1'
#
loop_
_entity.id
_entity.type
_entity.pdbx_description
1 polymer ?
#
loop_
_entity_poly.entity_id
_entity_poly.type
_entity_poly.pdbx_seq_one_letter_code
_entity_poly.pdbx_strand_id
1 'polypeptide(L)'
;MYLRVMKNRKSGDGFTLNDLIIFVSLLLLCGAIGVSYASFKSNSIAVLSPAFLWGIFAIFFWTLATISSLSRLQVAPAWQDQAWYWSAILACCPLISVLGAKRPTSRVWNWFIILPLIAVLGWPAVTVLVRYPDLVALKIQAPVYIGFVLVLVMGIGNYMGSRYGASAFFVGVAVMLSLWPISNSYLGDHDSVTRLRGFASLFCGFAVLHGFRQSIRPSPDESRFDKVWFDFRDAFGIVWSIRIQDRINQTAVKEKWCVRLGTEGFVWEDEASSDKREQTEERLRHTLYWLLRRFVDPIWIDERLNQQINTLDTSA
;
A
#
# COMPACT_ATOMS: atom_id res chain seq x y z
N MET A 1 -0.95 -45.60 -3.49
CA MET A 1 0.06 -44.89 -4.31
C MET A 1 0.76 -43.74 -3.56
N TYR A 2 0.06 -43.02 -2.67
CA TYR A 2 0.64 -41.94 -1.82
C TYR A 2 1.78 -42.38 -0.86
N LEU A 3 1.74 -43.61 -0.36
CA LEU A 3 2.74 -44.11 0.60
C LEU A 3 4.12 -44.46 -0.01
N ARG A 4 4.24 -44.53 -1.35
CA ARG A 4 5.51 -44.89 -2.00
C ARG A 4 6.42 -43.67 -2.27
N VAL A 5 5.91 -42.45 -2.17
CA VAL A 5 6.69 -41.21 -2.36
C VAL A 5 7.43 -40.78 -1.09
N MET A 6 6.98 -41.19 0.10
CA MET A 6 7.66 -40.82 1.35
C MET A 6 8.96 -41.59 1.63
N LYS A 7 9.21 -42.73 0.94
CA LYS A 7 10.29 -43.64 1.34
C LYS A 7 11.68 -43.29 0.77
N ASN A 8 11.81 -42.28 -0.11
CA ASN A 8 13.10 -41.89 -0.72
C ASN A 8 13.67 -40.53 -0.26
N ARG A 9 13.12 -39.89 0.78
CA ARG A 9 13.74 -38.69 1.40
C ARG A 9 14.67 -39.06 2.56
N LYS A 10 15.67 -39.91 2.31
CA LYS A 10 16.81 -40.08 3.23
C LYS A 10 18.07 -39.54 2.57
N SER A 11 18.86 -38.85 3.38
CA SER A 11 20.25 -38.36 3.16
C SER A 11 20.43 -37.14 2.26
N GLY A 12 19.92 -36.02 2.75
CA GLY A 12 20.44 -34.70 2.41
C GLY A 12 19.84 -33.67 3.35
N ASP A 13 20.29 -33.61 4.60
CA ASP A 13 19.92 -32.57 5.59
C ASP A 13 20.42 -31.16 5.19
N GLY A 14 20.64 -30.93 3.90
CA GLY A 14 21.04 -29.67 3.33
C GLY A 14 19.86 -28.72 3.26
N PHE A 15 20.11 -27.47 3.63
CA PHE A 15 19.19 -26.36 3.45
C PHE A 15 18.86 -26.22 1.96
N THR A 16 17.60 -26.38 1.57
CA THR A 16 17.22 -26.26 0.16
C THR A 16 17.23 -24.79 -0.28
N LEU A 17 17.37 -24.53 -1.58
CA LEU A 17 17.25 -23.16 -2.12
C LEU A 17 15.91 -22.51 -1.72
N ASN A 18 14.83 -23.30 -1.65
CA ASN A 18 13.51 -22.83 -1.26
C ASN A 18 13.51 -22.38 0.21
N ASP A 19 14.12 -23.17 1.10
CA ASP A 19 14.24 -22.80 2.51
C ASP A 19 15.08 -21.53 2.69
N LEU A 20 16.11 -21.32 1.86
CA LEU A 20 16.89 -20.09 1.86
C LEU A 20 16.07 -18.87 1.44
N ILE A 21 15.31 -18.97 0.35
CA ILE A 21 14.46 -17.87 -0.09
C ILE A 21 13.43 -17.55 1.00
N ILE A 22 12.77 -18.55 1.58
CA ILE A 22 11.78 -18.35 2.64
C ILE A 22 12.43 -17.73 3.88
N PHE A 23 13.63 -18.17 4.27
CA PHE A 23 14.34 -17.62 5.42
C PHE A 23 14.71 -16.14 5.22
N VAL A 24 15.25 -15.78 4.06
CA VAL A 24 15.56 -14.39 3.72
C VAL A 24 14.28 -13.54 3.68
N SER A 25 13.20 -14.08 3.12
CA SER A 25 11.88 -13.44 3.13
C SER A 25 11.38 -13.17 4.55
N LEU A 26 11.53 -14.11 5.47
CA LEU A 26 11.14 -13.92 6.87
C LEU A 26 11.94 -12.82 7.55
N LEU A 27 13.25 -12.74 7.32
CA LEU A 27 14.08 -11.65 7.85
C LEU A 27 13.61 -10.28 7.35
N LEU A 28 13.30 -10.16 6.06
CA LEU A 28 12.76 -8.92 5.49
C LEU A 28 11.37 -8.57 6.04
N LEU A 29 10.48 -9.57 6.19
CA LEU A 29 9.15 -9.36 6.76
C LEU A 29 9.20 -8.95 8.23
N CYS A 30 10.11 -9.50 9.03
CA CYS A 30 10.34 -9.04 10.41
C CYS A 30 10.72 -7.55 10.45
N GLY A 31 11.63 -7.12 9.56
CA GLY A 31 11.96 -5.70 9.40
C GLY A 31 10.74 -4.87 8.97
N ALA A 32 9.95 -5.38 8.02
CA ALA A 32 8.74 -4.73 7.52
C ALA A 32 7.67 -4.54 8.62
N ILE A 33 7.50 -5.50 9.54
CA ILE A 33 6.59 -5.38 10.69
C ILE A 33 7.03 -4.22 11.60
N GLY A 34 8.31 -4.19 11.99
CA GLY A 34 8.84 -3.15 12.86
C GLY A 34 8.70 -1.75 12.25
N VAL A 35 9.01 -1.64 10.96
CA VAL A 35 8.86 -0.40 10.18
C VAL A 35 7.40 0.02 10.03
N SER A 36 6.48 -0.92 9.78
CA SER A 36 5.05 -0.61 9.65
C SER A 36 4.46 -0.12 10.97
N TYR A 37 4.86 -0.74 12.09
CA TYR A 37 4.47 -0.29 13.41
C TYR A 37 5.02 1.10 13.74
N ALA A 38 6.30 1.35 13.43
CA ALA A 38 6.90 2.67 13.59
C ALA A 38 6.16 3.74 12.76
N SER A 39 5.86 3.42 11.50
CA SER A 39 5.12 4.30 10.59
C SER A 39 3.71 4.61 11.08
N PHE A 40 3.02 3.60 11.64
CA PHE A 40 1.70 3.79 12.25
C PHE A 40 1.77 4.71 13.47
N LYS A 41 2.77 4.53 14.34
CA LYS A 41 2.94 5.37 15.53
C LYS A 41 3.29 6.82 15.18
N SER A 42 4.05 7.05 14.10
CA SER A 42 4.39 8.39 13.62
C SER A 42 3.30 9.03 12.76
N ASN A 43 2.24 8.30 12.41
CA ASN A 43 1.20 8.81 11.54
C ASN A 43 0.34 9.87 12.27
N SER A 44 0.47 11.12 11.85
CA SER A 44 -0.36 12.23 12.33
C SER A 44 -1.69 12.38 11.58
N ILE A 45 -1.91 11.63 10.49
CA ILE A 45 -3.12 11.74 9.67
C ILE A 45 -4.15 10.68 10.10
N ALA A 46 -5.10 11.06 10.96
CA ALA A 46 -6.06 10.13 11.55
C ALA A 46 -6.95 9.39 10.53
N VAL A 47 -7.23 9.96 9.35
CA VAL A 47 -8.07 9.29 8.33
C VAL A 47 -7.36 8.14 7.64
N LEU A 48 -6.02 8.08 7.70
CA LEU A 48 -5.21 7.00 7.12
C LEU A 48 -4.96 5.87 8.11
N SER A 49 -5.28 6.04 9.40
CA SER A 49 -5.09 5.01 10.43
C SER A 49 -5.70 3.65 10.06
N PRO A 50 -6.91 3.56 9.45
CA PRO A 50 -7.44 2.27 9.01
C PRO A 50 -6.57 1.61 7.93
N ALA A 51 -6.02 2.37 6.98
CA ALA A 51 -5.13 1.83 5.96
C ALA A 51 -3.85 1.26 6.58
N PHE A 52 -3.24 1.95 7.55
CA PHE A 52 -2.09 1.42 8.28
C PHE A 52 -2.42 0.16 9.07
N LEU A 53 -3.56 0.13 9.77
CA LEU A 53 -4.00 -1.07 10.51
C LEU A 53 -4.18 -2.26 9.57
N TRP A 54 -4.85 -2.08 8.43
CA TRP A 54 -4.96 -3.12 7.40
C TRP A 54 -3.60 -3.54 6.85
N GLY A 55 -2.66 -2.61 6.68
CA GLY A 55 -1.29 -2.90 6.28
C GLY A 55 -0.56 -3.78 7.30
N ILE A 56 -0.66 -3.46 8.59
CA ILE A 56 -0.07 -4.26 9.68
C ILE A 56 -0.70 -5.67 9.69
N PHE A 57 -2.03 -5.77 9.61
CA PHE A 57 -2.70 -7.06 9.53
C PHE A 57 -2.26 -7.86 8.30
N ALA A 58 -2.18 -7.23 7.12
CA ALA A 58 -1.73 -7.88 5.92
C ALA A 58 -0.33 -8.47 6.08
N ILE A 59 0.64 -7.69 6.57
CA ILE A 59 2.02 -8.15 6.76
C ILE A 59 2.09 -9.25 7.82
N PHE A 60 1.31 -9.16 8.89
CA PHE A 60 1.24 -10.19 9.92
C PHE A 60 0.76 -11.52 9.33
N PHE A 61 -0.39 -11.55 8.65
CA PHE A 61 -0.93 -12.76 8.02
C PHE A 61 -0.02 -13.28 6.90
N TRP A 62 0.59 -12.39 6.12
CA TRP A 62 1.57 -12.75 5.09
C TRP A 62 2.80 -13.43 5.68
N THR A 63 3.24 -12.97 6.85
CA THR A 63 4.35 -13.59 7.60
C THR A 63 3.96 -14.99 8.07
N LEU A 64 2.75 -15.17 8.61
CA LEU A 64 2.24 -16.50 8.98
C LEU A 64 2.15 -17.44 7.76
N ALA A 65 1.67 -16.96 6.62
CA ALA A 65 1.63 -17.73 5.37
C ALA A 65 3.04 -18.12 4.90
N THR A 66 4.01 -17.21 5.03
CA THR A 66 5.42 -17.48 4.73
C THR A 66 6.01 -18.54 5.66
N ILE A 67 5.76 -18.43 6.97
CA ILE A 67 6.18 -19.44 7.96
C ILE A 67 5.58 -20.80 7.62
N SER A 68 4.29 -20.86 7.27
CA SER A 68 3.61 -22.11 6.90
C SER A 68 4.22 -22.83 5.69
N SER A 69 5.00 -22.09 4.88
CA SER A 69 5.68 -22.61 3.68
C SER A 69 7.06 -23.19 3.99
N LEU A 70 7.54 -23.11 5.24
CA LEU A 70 8.76 -23.78 5.67
C LEU A 70 8.59 -25.30 5.55
N SER A 71 9.49 -25.94 4.79
CA SER A 71 9.46 -27.39 4.53
C SER A 71 9.41 -28.23 5.81
N ARG A 72 10.01 -27.74 6.89
CA ARG A 72 10.09 -28.39 8.21
C ARG A 72 8.76 -28.46 8.95
N LEU A 73 7.82 -27.55 8.70
CA LEU A 73 6.53 -27.53 9.42
C LEU A 73 5.52 -28.54 8.87
N GLN A 74 5.76 -29.10 7.68
CA GLN A 74 4.91 -30.12 7.05
C GLN A 74 3.41 -29.75 7.02
N VAL A 75 3.11 -28.45 6.89
CA VAL A 75 1.72 -27.96 6.80
C VAL A 75 1.08 -28.51 5.53
N ALA A 76 -0.15 -29.04 5.64
CA ALA A 76 -0.84 -29.57 4.48
C ALA A 76 -1.01 -28.50 3.39
N PRO A 77 -0.82 -28.83 2.10
CA PRO A 77 -0.87 -27.84 1.01
C PRO A 77 -2.15 -27.00 0.98
N ALA A 78 -3.30 -27.60 1.28
CA ALA A 78 -4.58 -26.90 1.32
C ALA A 78 -4.60 -25.75 2.34
N TRP A 79 -4.01 -25.95 3.53
CA TRP A 79 -3.91 -24.90 4.54
C TRP A 79 -2.94 -23.80 4.13
N GLN A 80 -1.85 -24.14 3.45
CA GLN A 80 -0.94 -23.15 2.88
C GLN A 80 -1.67 -22.30 1.82
N ASP A 81 -2.42 -22.93 0.91
CA ASP A 81 -3.18 -22.21 -0.11
C ASP A 81 -4.18 -21.23 0.50
N GLN A 82 -4.89 -21.64 1.55
CA GLN A 82 -5.79 -20.78 2.31
C GLN A 82 -5.04 -19.59 2.93
N ALA A 83 -3.92 -19.84 3.63
CA ALA A 83 -3.15 -18.80 4.29
C ALA A 83 -2.63 -17.74 3.29
N TRP A 84 -2.10 -18.18 2.15
CA TRP A 84 -1.62 -17.29 1.09
C TRP A 84 -2.75 -16.51 0.42
N TYR A 85 -3.89 -17.15 0.19
CA TYR A 85 -5.05 -16.50 -0.40
C TYR A 85 -5.62 -15.40 0.51
N TRP A 86 -5.82 -15.68 1.79
CA TRP A 86 -6.27 -14.67 2.76
C TRP A 86 -5.26 -13.53 2.91
N SER A 87 -3.96 -13.84 2.90
CA SER A 87 -2.91 -12.82 2.93
C SER A 87 -2.98 -11.89 1.70
N ALA A 88 -3.25 -12.44 0.52
CA ALA A 88 -3.44 -11.66 -0.71
C ALA A 88 -4.67 -10.74 -0.64
N ILE A 89 -5.80 -11.23 -0.08
CA ILE A 89 -7.00 -10.40 0.15
C ILE A 89 -6.66 -9.24 1.10
N LEU A 90 -6.04 -9.54 2.25
CA LEU A 90 -5.70 -8.54 3.25
C LEU A 90 -4.69 -7.51 2.73
N ALA A 91 -3.75 -7.91 1.87
CA ALA A 91 -2.82 -7.00 1.21
C ALA A 91 -3.49 -5.98 0.28
N CYS A 92 -4.70 -6.27 -0.21
CA CYS A 92 -5.50 -5.32 -1.00
C CYS A 92 -6.22 -4.29 -0.14
N CYS A 93 -6.57 -4.63 1.11
CA CYS A 93 -7.31 -3.76 2.03
C CYS A 93 -6.67 -2.37 2.27
N PRO A 94 -5.36 -2.22 2.54
CA PRO A 94 -4.77 -0.90 2.74
C PRO A 94 -4.91 -0.01 1.50
N LEU A 95 -4.76 -0.57 0.30
CA LEU A 95 -4.88 0.18 -0.96
C LEU A 95 -6.29 0.75 -1.15
N ILE A 96 -7.31 -0.07 -0.89
CA ILE A 96 -8.72 0.33 -1.02
C ILE A 96 -9.15 1.25 0.13
N SER A 97 -8.59 1.10 1.33
CA SER A 97 -8.89 1.96 2.47
C SER A 97 -8.51 3.42 2.20
N VAL A 98 -7.39 3.67 1.51
CA VAL A 98 -6.92 5.03 1.17
C VAL A 98 -7.89 5.74 0.21
N LEU A 99 -8.48 5.03 -0.75
CA LEU A 99 -9.44 5.63 -1.70
C LEU A 99 -10.64 6.28 -0.99
N GLY A 100 -11.03 5.73 0.17
CA GLY A 100 -12.09 6.26 1.02
C GLY A 100 -11.65 7.17 2.16
N ALA A 101 -10.37 7.53 2.24
CA ALA A 101 -9.79 8.27 3.37
C ALA A 101 -10.17 9.77 3.34
N LYS A 102 -11.45 10.06 3.56
CA LYS A 102 -12.02 11.41 3.60
C LYS A 102 -13.05 11.51 4.73
N ARG A 103 -13.06 12.60 5.47
CA ARG A 103 -14.04 12.86 6.55
C ARG A 103 -15.40 13.31 5.98
N PRO A 104 -16.52 12.90 6.60
CA PRO A 104 -16.67 11.91 7.68
C PRO A 104 -16.73 10.45 7.17
N THR A 105 -16.63 10.25 5.86
CA THR A 105 -16.92 8.98 5.17
C THR A 105 -15.94 7.85 5.47
N SER A 106 -14.75 8.12 6.01
CA SER A 106 -13.69 7.12 6.19
C SER A 106 -14.12 5.94 7.07
N ARG A 107 -14.91 6.16 8.13
CA ARG A 107 -15.41 5.06 8.97
C ARG A 107 -16.40 4.18 8.22
N VAL A 108 -17.37 4.80 7.55
CA VAL A 108 -18.41 4.10 6.79
C VAL A 108 -17.79 3.32 5.62
N TRP A 109 -16.77 3.89 4.96
CA TRP A 109 -16.06 3.24 3.86
C TRP A 109 -15.45 1.88 4.24
N ASN A 110 -14.79 1.79 5.41
CA ASN A 110 -14.17 0.54 5.85
C ASN A 110 -15.24 -0.56 6.05
N TRP A 111 -16.39 -0.22 6.62
CA TRP A 111 -17.49 -1.19 6.81
C TRP A 111 -18.22 -1.53 5.50
N PHE A 112 -18.48 -0.54 4.65
CA PHE A 112 -19.34 -0.71 3.48
C PHE A 112 -18.61 -1.16 2.21
N ILE A 113 -17.30 -0.91 2.10
CA ILE A 113 -16.51 -1.28 0.92
C ILE A 113 -15.54 -2.41 1.23
N ILE A 114 -14.74 -2.30 2.29
CA ILE A 114 -13.67 -3.26 2.56
C ILE A 114 -14.23 -4.60 3.04
N LEU A 115 -15.22 -4.62 3.93
CA LEU A 115 -15.78 -5.90 4.39
C LEU A 115 -16.53 -6.65 3.27
N PRO A 116 -17.37 -6.01 2.43
CA PRO A 116 -17.91 -6.69 1.26
C PRO A 116 -16.83 -7.13 0.28
N LEU A 117 -15.76 -6.37 0.08
CA LEU A 117 -14.62 -6.79 -0.73
C LEU A 117 -13.99 -8.10 -0.18
N ILE A 118 -13.70 -8.16 1.12
CA ILE A 118 -13.17 -9.36 1.78
C ILE A 118 -14.16 -10.51 1.65
N ALA A 119 -15.46 -10.28 1.82
CA ALA A 119 -16.48 -11.32 1.70
C ALA A 119 -16.60 -11.87 0.28
N VAL A 120 -16.64 -11.00 -0.73
CA VAL A 120 -16.76 -11.38 -2.14
C VAL A 120 -15.50 -12.11 -2.62
N LEU A 121 -14.31 -11.57 -2.33
CA LEU A 121 -13.06 -12.23 -2.70
C LEU A 121 -12.80 -13.48 -1.84
N GLY A 122 -13.20 -13.49 -0.58
CA GLY A 122 -13.02 -14.61 0.34
C GLY A 122 -13.99 -15.77 0.11
N TRP A 123 -15.06 -15.57 -0.65
CA TRP A 123 -16.11 -16.57 -0.86
C TRP A 123 -15.61 -17.95 -1.35
N PRO A 124 -14.68 -18.05 -2.33
CA PRO A 124 -14.14 -19.33 -2.76
C PRO A 124 -13.40 -20.06 -1.63
N ALA A 125 -12.62 -19.34 -0.83
CA ALA A 125 -11.89 -19.90 0.31
C ALA A 125 -12.86 -20.45 1.36
N VAL A 126 -13.87 -19.66 1.75
CA VAL A 126 -14.91 -20.09 2.70
C VAL A 126 -15.66 -21.32 2.18
N THR A 127 -16.00 -21.35 0.88
CA THR A 127 -16.70 -22.49 0.27
C THR A 127 -15.88 -23.77 0.40
N VAL A 128 -14.56 -23.73 0.20
CA VAL A 128 -13.69 -24.89 0.36
C VAL A 128 -13.64 -25.35 1.83
N LEU A 129 -13.50 -24.41 2.77
CA LEU A 129 -13.45 -24.72 4.21
C LEU A 129 -14.73 -25.37 4.73
N VAL A 130 -15.90 -24.93 4.22
CA VAL A 130 -17.20 -25.42 4.69
C VAL A 130 -17.62 -26.73 4.02
N ARG A 131 -17.32 -26.90 2.73
CA ARG A 131 -17.85 -28.05 1.95
C ARG A 131 -16.99 -29.30 1.99
N TYR A 132 -15.69 -29.19 2.26
CA TYR A 132 -14.77 -30.32 2.19
C TYR A 132 -14.13 -30.59 3.55
N PRO A 133 -14.61 -31.61 4.29
CA PRO A 133 -14.03 -32.02 5.58
C PRO A 133 -12.53 -32.36 5.44
N ASP A 134 -12.19 -33.05 4.34
CA ASP A 134 -10.82 -33.26 3.91
C ASP A 134 -10.42 -32.08 3.02
N LEU A 135 -9.86 -31.04 3.63
CA LEU A 135 -9.51 -29.78 2.97
C LEU A 135 -8.77 -30.02 1.64
N VAL A 136 -9.42 -29.69 0.53
CA VAL A 136 -8.81 -29.80 -0.81
C VAL A 136 -8.00 -28.56 -1.16
N ALA A 137 -7.05 -28.70 -2.08
CA ALA A 137 -6.26 -27.57 -2.58
C ALA A 137 -7.19 -26.48 -3.13
N LEU A 138 -6.95 -25.23 -2.71
CA LEU A 138 -7.77 -24.11 -3.16
C LEU A 138 -7.44 -23.81 -4.62
N LYS A 139 -8.48 -23.66 -5.42
CA LYS A 139 -8.36 -23.33 -6.84
C LYS A 139 -9.31 -22.20 -7.19
N ILE A 140 -8.75 -21.10 -7.70
CA ILE A 140 -9.53 -19.91 -8.07
C ILE A 140 -9.82 -19.88 -9.57
N GLN A 141 -11.04 -19.47 -9.89
CA GLN A 141 -11.51 -19.29 -11.27
C GLN A 141 -11.14 -17.91 -11.81
N ALA A 142 -11.14 -17.78 -13.14
CA ALA A 142 -10.79 -16.53 -13.83
C ALA A 142 -11.55 -15.29 -13.34
N PRO A 143 -12.87 -15.31 -13.05
CA PRO A 143 -13.58 -14.12 -12.58
C PRO A 143 -13.03 -13.54 -11.27
N VAL A 144 -12.65 -14.40 -10.33
CA VAL A 144 -12.07 -13.99 -9.05
C VAL A 144 -10.70 -13.37 -9.27
N TYR A 145 -9.88 -13.99 -10.13
CA TYR A 145 -8.56 -13.47 -10.50
C TYR A 145 -8.65 -12.09 -11.16
N ILE A 146 -9.61 -11.88 -12.08
CA ILE A 146 -9.90 -10.57 -12.68
C ILE A 146 -10.30 -9.56 -11.60
N GLY A 147 -11.10 -9.97 -10.61
CA GLY A 147 -11.44 -9.13 -9.46
C GLY A 147 -10.21 -8.61 -8.71
N PHE A 148 -9.22 -9.46 -8.43
CA PHE A 148 -7.95 -9.01 -7.85
C PHE A 148 -7.20 -8.05 -8.76
N VAL A 149 -7.12 -8.32 -10.06
CA VAL A 149 -6.45 -7.43 -11.01
C VAL A 149 -7.09 -6.05 -11.00
N LEU A 150 -8.42 -5.95 -11.02
CA LEU A 150 -9.13 -4.66 -10.96
C LEU A 150 -8.83 -3.89 -9.67
N VAL A 151 -8.89 -4.58 -8.53
CA VAL A 151 -8.57 -4.01 -7.21
C VAL A 151 -7.14 -3.51 -7.14
N LEU A 152 -6.19 -4.28 -7.67
CA LEU A 152 -4.78 -3.88 -7.73
C LEU A 152 -4.56 -2.71 -8.69
N VAL A 153 -5.17 -2.70 -9.87
CA VAL A 153 -5.05 -1.58 -10.82
C VAL A 153 -5.57 -0.29 -10.19
N MET A 154 -6.72 -0.34 -9.51
CA MET A 154 -7.25 0.83 -8.80
C MET A 154 -6.36 1.27 -7.64
N GLY A 155 -5.88 0.32 -6.83
CA GLY A 155 -5.06 0.58 -5.65
C GLY A 155 -3.66 1.09 -5.99
N ILE A 156 -2.95 0.39 -6.87
CA ILE A 156 -1.59 0.71 -7.31
C ILE A 156 -1.62 1.95 -8.20
N GLY A 157 -2.59 2.03 -9.12
CA GLY A 157 -2.77 3.19 -10.00
C GLY A 157 -2.91 4.49 -9.20
N ASN A 158 -3.53 4.45 -8.02
CA ASN A 158 -3.62 5.61 -7.14
C ASN A 158 -2.25 6.13 -6.66
N TYR A 159 -1.20 5.31 -6.65
CA TYR A 159 0.15 5.72 -6.26
C TYR A 159 1.12 5.81 -7.45
N MET A 160 0.67 5.48 -8.66
CA MET A 160 1.46 5.71 -9.86
C MET A 160 1.63 7.22 -10.06
N GLY A 161 2.86 7.72 -9.95
CA GLY A 161 3.15 9.16 -10.01
C GLY A 161 3.34 9.83 -8.64
N SER A 162 3.32 9.07 -7.54
CA SER A 162 3.79 9.52 -6.23
C SER A 162 5.16 8.93 -5.90
N ARG A 163 5.78 9.37 -4.81
CA ARG A 163 7.06 8.79 -4.32
C ARG A 163 6.95 7.30 -3.98
N TYR A 164 5.74 6.80 -3.76
CA TYR A 164 5.46 5.41 -3.38
C TYR A 164 5.08 4.52 -4.57
N GLY A 165 5.15 5.02 -5.81
CA GLY A 165 4.75 4.26 -7.00
C GLY A 165 5.48 2.92 -7.14
N ALA A 166 6.80 2.89 -6.92
CA ALA A 166 7.57 1.64 -6.95
C ALA A 166 7.16 0.67 -5.83
N SER A 167 6.94 1.17 -4.60
CA SER A 167 6.45 0.35 -3.50
C SER A 167 5.09 -0.27 -3.79
N ALA A 168 4.14 0.53 -4.28
CA ALA A 168 2.81 0.05 -4.66
C ALA A 168 2.89 -1.01 -5.76
N PHE A 169 3.76 -0.80 -6.77
CA PHE A 169 4.00 -1.79 -7.82
C PHE A 169 4.52 -3.12 -7.27
N PHE A 170 5.51 -3.09 -6.37
CA PHE A 170 6.04 -4.31 -5.75
C PHE A 170 5.00 -5.06 -4.91
N VAL A 171 4.10 -4.34 -4.20
CA VAL A 171 2.96 -4.98 -3.52
C VAL A 171 2.06 -5.68 -4.54
N GLY A 172 1.78 -5.04 -5.68
CA GLY A 172 0.99 -5.65 -6.76
C GLY A 172 1.60 -6.93 -7.29
N VAL A 173 2.90 -6.90 -7.59
CA VAL A 173 3.67 -8.06 -8.05
C VAL A 173 3.64 -9.16 -6.98
N ALA A 174 3.84 -8.82 -5.71
CA ALA A 174 3.78 -9.77 -4.61
C ALA A 174 2.42 -10.48 -4.53
N VAL A 175 1.32 -9.73 -4.60
CA VAL A 175 -0.05 -10.27 -4.59
C VAL A 175 -0.30 -11.17 -5.80
N MET A 176 0.13 -10.77 -7.00
CA MET A 176 -0.05 -11.59 -8.20
C MET A 176 0.77 -12.88 -8.15
N LEU A 177 2.02 -12.83 -7.66
CA LEU A 177 2.87 -14.01 -7.49
C LEU A 177 2.33 -14.99 -6.44
N SER A 178 1.69 -14.50 -5.38
CA SER A 178 1.08 -15.38 -4.36
C SER A 178 -0.20 -16.06 -4.85
N LEU A 179 -0.97 -15.38 -5.70
CA LEU A 179 -2.22 -15.90 -6.27
C LEU A 179 -2.00 -16.84 -7.47
N TRP A 180 -0.92 -16.63 -8.25
CA TRP A 180 -0.67 -17.39 -9.48
C TRP A 180 -0.68 -18.93 -9.28
N PRO A 181 -0.01 -19.50 -8.26
CA PRO A 181 -0.08 -20.94 -7.95
C PRO A 181 -1.49 -21.50 -7.68
N ILE A 182 -2.38 -20.66 -7.18
CA ILE A 182 -3.76 -21.00 -6.75
C ILE A 182 -4.71 -20.92 -7.97
N SER A 183 -4.29 -20.28 -9.07
CA SER A 183 -5.07 -20.22 -10.30
C SER A 183 -5.28 -21.61 -10.93
N ASN A 184 -6.43 -21.81 -11.57
CA ASN A 184 -6.71 -22.97 -12.41
C ASN A 184 -5.74 -23.12 -13.59
N SER A 185 -5.10 -22.04 -14.01
CA SER A 185 -4.18 -22.02 -15.16
C SER A 185 -2.76 -22.46 -14.81
N TYR A 186 -2.44 -22.60 -13.52
CA TYR A 186 -1.09 -22.94 -13.09
C TYR A 186 -0.87 -24.46 -13.11
N LEU A 187 0.13 -24.89 -13.90
CA LEU A 187 0.52 -26.29 -14.10
C LEU A 187 1.86 -26.66 -13.44
N GLY A 188 2.44 -25.77 -12.63
CA GLY A 188 3.74 -25.99 -12.01
C GLY A 188 3.70 -26.97 -10.83
N ASP A 189 4.88 -27.47 -10.47
CA ASP A 189 5.07 -28.39 -9.35
C ASP A 189 5.13 -27.67 -7.98
N HIS A 190 5.19 -28.47 -6.91
CA HIS A 190 5.24 -27.97 -5.53
C HIS A 190 6.44 -27.07 -5.26
N ASP A 191 7.63 -27.42 -5.78
CA ASP A 191 8.84 -26.61 -5.57
C ASP A 191 8.72 -25.25 -6.24
N SER A 192 8.08 -25.18 -7.42
CA SER A 192 7.81 -23.91 -8.09
C SER A 192 6.77 -23.07 -7.33
N VAL A 193 5.76 -23.69 -6.72
CA VAL A 193 4.81 -22.97 -5.83
C VAL A 193 5.54 -22.33 -4.65
N THR A 194 6.40 -23.08 -3.96
CA THR A 194 7.16 -22.57 -2.82
C THR A 194 8.12 -21.45 -3.23
N ARG A 195 8.77 -21.55 -4.39
CA ARG A 195 9.62 -20.47 -4.94
C ARG A 195 8.84 -19.20 -5.24
N LEU A 196 7.71 -19.30 -5.94
CA LEU A 196 6.87 -18.16 -6.28
C LEU A 196 6.37 -17.43 -5.03
N ARG A 197 5.95 -18.19 -4.01
CA ARG A 197 5.58 -17.68 -2.68
C ARG A 197 6.76 -17.01 -1.96
N GLY A 198 7.94 -17.62 -2.02
CA GLY A 198 9.17 -17.03 -1.51
C GLY A 198 9.46 -15.67 -2.14
N PHE A 199 9.42 -15.57 -3.48
CA PHE A 199 9.58 -14.31 -4.20
C PHE A 199 8.48 -13.30 -3.86
N ALA A 200 7.22 -13.74 -3.75
CA ALA A 200 6.11 -12.89 -3.34
C ALA A 200 6.40 -12.21 -1.98
N SER A 201 6.95 -12.95 -1.02
CA SER A 201 7.36 -12.39 0.28
C SER A 201 8.57 -11.47 0.20
N LEU A 202 9.56 -11.76 -0.67
CA LEU A 202 10.67 -10.83 -0.91
C LEU A 202 10.16 -9.49 -1.43
N PHE A 203 9.27 -9.52 -2.44
CA PHE A 203 8.67 -8.30 -3.00
C PHE A 203 7.82 -7.55 -1.98
N CYS A 204 7.03 -8.26 -1.16
CA CYS A 204 6.23 -7.64 -0.09
C CYS A 204 7.12 -6.95 0.95
N GLY A 205 8.13 -7.65 1.49
CA GLY A 205 9.07 -7.09 2.45
C GLY A 205 9.85 -5.90 1.86
N PHE A 206 10.34 -6.03 0.63
CA PHE A 206 11.03 -4.95 -0.07
C PHE A 206 10.13 -3.73 -0.29
N ALA A 207 8.87 -3.92 -0.68
CA ALA A 207 7.93 -2.83 -0.91
C ALA A 207 7.73 -1.95 0.33
N VAL A 208 7.58 -2.58 1.50
CA VAL A 208 7.39 -1.91 2.80
C VAL A 208 8.65 -1.16 3.20
N LEU A 209 9.81 -1.82 3.15
CA LEU A 209 11.08 -1.20 3.51
C LEU A 209 11.47 -0.06 2.57
N HIS A 210 11.25 -0.25 1.26
CA HIS A 210 11.41 0.80 0.26
C HIS A 210 10.45 1.95 0.54
N GLY A 211 9.18 1.68 0.86
CA GLY A 211 8.18 2.71 1.15
C GLY A 211 8.57 3.55 2.36
N PHE A 212 9.03 2.92 3.42
CA PHE A 212 9.55 3.62 4.60
C PHE A 212 10.82 4.42 4.32
N ARG A 213 11.77 3.84 3.57
CA ARG A 213 12.94 4.58 3.11
C ARG A 213 12.53 5.79 2.28
N GLN A 214 11.49 5.66 1.45
CA GLN A 214 10.94 6.80 0.76
C GLN A 214 10.36 7.78 1.77
N SER A 215 9.55 7.40 2.75
CA SER A 215 8.87 8.33 3.68
C SER A 215 9.82 9.17 4.54
N ILE A 216 11.02 8.66 4.84
CA ILE A 216 12.04 9.40 5.60
C ILE A 216 12.91 10.31 4.73
N ARG A 217 12.83 10.19 3.39
CA ARG A 217 13.59 11.07 2.52
C ARG A 217 13.07 12.51 2.67
N PRO A 218 13.97 13.48 2.85
CA PRO A 218 13.57 14.87 2.83
C PRO A 218 12.97 15.19 1.46
N SER A 219 11.89 15.97 1.44
CA SER A 219 11.47 16.62 0.21
C SER A 219 12.58 17.59 -0.23
N PRO A 220 12.80 17.77 -1.54
CA PRO A 220 13.72 18.79 -2.05
C PRO A 220 13.44 20.18 -1.44
N ASP A 221 14.38 21.13 -1.59
CA ASP A 221 14.17 22.54 -1.22
C ASP A 221 13.05 23.16 -2.06
N GLU A 222 11.83 22.87 -1.63
CA GLU A 222 10.57 23.22 -2.27
C GLU A 222 9.91 24.36 -1.49
N SER A 223 9.02 25.10 -2.13
CA SER A 223 8.26 26.12 -1.41
C SER A 223 7.43 25.47 -0.29
N ARG A 224 7.10 26.22 0.76
CA ARG A 224 6.22 25.74 1.85
C ARG A 224 4.90 25.14 1.36
N PHE A 225 4.34 25.63 0.25
CA PHE A 225 3.12 25.08 -0.32
C PHE A 225 3.34 23.78 -1.07
N ASP A 226 4.46 23.67 -1.79
CA ASP A 226 4.84 22.44 -2.49
C ASP A 226 5.03 21.31 -1.50
N LYS A 227 5.68 21.57 -0.35
CA LYS A 227 5.82 20.59 0.72
C LYS A 227 4.46 20.05 1.21
N VAL A 228 3.51 20.94 1.49
CA VAL A 228 2.14 20.55 1.88
C VAL A 228 1.48 19.73 0.77
N TRP A 229 1.65 20.17 -0.47
CA TRP A 229 1.04 19.54 -1.64
C TRP A 229 1.56 18.13 -1.91
N PHE A 230 2.88 17.96 -1.93
CA PHE A 230 3.50 16.67 -2.20
C PHE A 230 3.28 15.68 -1.07
N ASP A 231 3.40 16.12 0.20
CA ASP A 231 3.07 15.25 1.33
C ASP A 231 1.60 14.79 1.27
N PHE A 232 0.68 15.67 0.86
CA PHE A 232 -0.73 15.30 0.64
C PHE A 232 -0.88 14.31 -0.54
N ARG A 233 -0.27 14.60 -1.70
CA ARG A 233 -0.30 13.74 -2.89
C ARG A 233 0.27 12.36 -2.59
N ASP A 234 1.36 12.28 -1.85
CA ASP A 234 2.00 11.03 -1.49
C ASP A 234 1.18 10.23 -0.47
N ALA A 235 0.48 10.90 0.45
CA ALA A 235 -0.35 10.25 1.46
C ALA A 235 -1.69 9.72 0.92
N PHE A 236 -2.31 10.42 -0.04
CA PHE A 236 -3.65 10.10 -0.54
C PHE A 236 -3.68 9.60 -1.99
N GLY A 237 -2.57 9.73 -2.71
CA GLY A 237 -2.43 9.34 -4.10
C GLY A 237 -3.06 10.30 -5.11
N ILE A 238 -2.94 9.93 -6.38
CA ILE A 238 -3.23 10.79 -7.53
C ILE A 238 -4.72 11.10 -7.70
N VAL A 239 -5.62 10.19 -7.31
CA VAL A 239 -7.06 10.39 -7.53
C VAL A 239 -7.58 11.56 -6.71
N TRP A 240 -7.10 11.69 -5.47
CA TRP A 240 -7.46 12.81 -4.61
C TRP A 240 -6.66 14.06 -4.95
N SER A 241 -5.38 13.94 -5.27
CA SER A 241 -4.57 15.10 -5.65
C SER A 241 -5.16 15.79 -6.88
N ILE A 242 -5.44 15.09 -7.99
CA ILE A 242 -5.99 15.69 -9.21
C ILE A 242 -7.27 16.48 -8.91
N ARG A 243 -8.17 15.94 -8.09
CA ARG A 243 -9.41 16.63 -7.70
C ARG A 243 -9.18 17.91 -6.90
N ILE A 244 -8.14 17.95 -6.07
CA ILE A 244 -7.76 19.16 -5.32
C ILE A 244 -7.06 20.15 -6.25
N GLN A 245 -6.18 19.67 -7.13
CA GLN A 245 -5.51 20.48 -8.15
C GLN A 245 -6.51 21.20 -9.05
N ASP A 246 -7.50 20.48 -9.57
CA ASP A 246 -8.55 21.06 -10.41
C ASP A 246 -9.30 22.17 -9.68
N ARG A 247 -9.65 21.97 -8.40
CA ARG A 247 -10.36 22.96 -7.59
C ARG A 247 -9.49 24.20 -7.35
N ILE A 248 -8.22 24.01 -7.03
CA ILE A 248 -7.26 25.12 -6.85
C ILE A 248 -7.16 25.91 -8.15
N ASN A 249 -6.94 25.24 -9.28
CA ASN A 249 -6.76 25.90 -10.57
C ASN A 249 -8.05 26.61 -11.03
N GLN A 250 -9.23 26.04 -10.79
CA GLN A 250 -10.51 26.71 -11.06
C GLN A 250 -10.67 28.00 -10.25
N THR A 251 -10.36 27.96 -8.94
CA THR A 251 -10.37 29.17 -8.09
C THR A 251 -9.34 30.18 -8.57
N ALA A 252 -8.13 29.72 -8.91
CA ALA A 252 -7.03 30.56 -9.36
C ALA A 252 -7.35 31.29 -10.67
N VAL A 253 -8.08 30.65 -11.60
CA VAL A 253 -8.62 31.29 -12.81
C VAL A 253 -9.69 32.32 -12.45
N LYS A 254 -10.67 31.95 -11.62
CA LYS A 254 -11.80 32.82 -11.24
C LYS A 254 -11.33 34.08 -10.52
N GLU A 255 -10.36 33.95 -9.63
CA GLU A 255 -9.85 35.04 -8.78
C GLU A 255 -8.59 35.71 -9.36
N LYS A 256 -8.16 35.32 -10.57
CA LYS A 256 -6.98 35.86 -11.27
C LYS A 256 -5.69 35.80 -10.43
N TRP A 257 -5.51 34.71 -9.71
CA TRP A 257 -4.28 34.46 -8.94
C TRP A 257 -3.07 34.35 -9.86
N CYS A 258 -1.93 34.85 -9.38
CA CYS A 258 -0.63 34.74 -10.06
C CYS A 258 0.09 33.39 -9.83
N VAL A 259 -0.66 32.35 -9.45
CA VAL A 259 -0.14 31.01 -9.19
C VAL A 259 -1.07 29.95 -9.81
N ARG A 260 -0.47 28.85 -10.28
CA ARG A 260 -1.16 27.65 -10.74
C ARG A 260 -0.51 26.42 -10.14
N LEU A 261 -1.31 25.38 -9.89
CA LEU A 261 -0.81 24.11 -9.40
C LEU A 261 -0.61 23.14 -10.58
N GLY A 262 0.65 22.87 -10.91
CA GLY A 262 1.11 21.92 -11.93
C GLY A 262 1.41 20.53 -11.35
N THR A 263 1.99 19.66 -12.19
CA THR A 263 2.44 18.32 -11.76
C THR A 263 3.63 18.37 -10.82
N GLU A 264 4.50 19.36 -11.01
CA GLU A 264 5.72 19.63 -10.24
C GLU A 264 5.50 20.65 -9.11
N GLY A 265 4.25 20.95 -8.75
CA GLY A 265 3.95 21.89 -7.66
C GLY A 265 3.41 23.24 -8.15
N PHE A 266 3.54 24.25 -7.29
CA PHE A 266 3.03 25.61 -7.51
C PHE A 266 3.96 26.42 -8.42
N VAL A 267 3.42 26.80 -9.58
CA VAL A 267 4.10 27.62 -10.58
C VAL A 267 3.57 29.05 -10.47
N TRP A 268 4.46 29.99 -10.18
CA TRP A 268 4.18 31.41 -10.03
C TRP A 268 4.42 32.16 -11.35
N GLU A 269 3.63 33.21 -11.61
CA GLU A 269 3.88 34.14 -12.71
C GLU A 269 5.15 34.95 -12.43
N ASP A 270 6.10 34.95 -13.37
CA ASP A 270 7.40 35.64 -13.22
C ASP A 270 7.24 37.15 -13.02
N GLU A 271 6.29 37.77 -13.73
CA GLU A 271 6.07 39.23 -13.76
C GLU A 271 5.10 39.74 -12.68
N ALA A 272 4.67 38.89 -11.74
CA ALA A 272 3.74 39.31 -10.70
C ALA A 272 4.41 40.23 -9.68
N SER A 273 3.78 41.38 -9.39
CA SER A 273 4.24 42.30 -8.35
C SER A 273 4.28 41.62 -6.97
N SER A 274 5.15 42.10 -6.08
CA SER A 274 5.25 41.63 -4.68
C SER A 274 3.89 41.60 -3.99
N ASP A 275 3.13 42.68 -4.12
CA ASP A 275 1.82 42.85 -3.47
C ASP A 275 0.79 41.84 -4.02
N LYS A 276 0.82 41.59 -5.33
CA LYS A 276 -0.06 40.58 -5.95
C LYS A 276 0.32 39.17 -5.49
N ARG A 277 1.62 38.89 -5.33
CA ARG A 277 2.12 37.61 -4.81
C ARG A 277 1.69 37.39 -3.37
N GLU A 278 1.87 38.37 -2.48
CA GLU A 278 1.46 38.30 -1.08
C GLU A 278 -0.07 38.09 -0.93
N GLN A 279 -0.87 38.87 -1.66
CA GLN A 279 -2.33 38.68 -1.67
C GLN A 279 -2.75 37.31 -2.19
N THR A 280 -2.09 36.82 -3.25
CA THR A 280 -2.34 35.49 -3.81
C THR A 280 -1.97 34.40 -2.81
N GLU A 281 -0.85 34.57 -2.12
CA GLU A 281 -0.35 33.64 -1.12
C GLU A 281 -1.32 33.49 0.06
N GLU A 282 -1.86 34.59 0.58
CA GLU A 282 -2.83 34.54 1.66
C GLU A 282 -4.12 33.80 1.25
N ARG A 283 -4.63 34.08 0.04
CA ARG A 283 -5.83 33.42 -0.52
C ARG A 283 -5.58 31.95 -0.83
N LEU A 284 -4.39 31.62 -1.33
CA LEU A 284 -3.96 30.25 -1.59
C LEU A 284 -3.91 29.47 -0.28
N ARG A 285 -3.28 30.02 0.77
CA ARG A 285 -3.22 29.41 2.10
C ARG A 285 -4.61 29.11 2.64
N HIS A 286 -5.52 30.09 2.58
CA HIS A 286 -6.90 29.91 3.02
C HIS A 286 -7.62 28.79 2.25
N THR A 287 -7.45 28.77 0.92
CA THR A 287 -8.10 27.78 0.04
C THR A 287 -7.55 26.38 0.27
N LEU A 288 -6.23 26.22 0.40
CA LEU A 288 -5.60 24.95 0.72
C LEU A 288 -6.11 24.40 2.05
N TYR A 289 -6.14 25.24 3.09
CA TYR A 289 -6.66 24.84 4.39
C TYR A 289 -8.12 24.35 4.30
N TRP A 290 -8.96 25.11 3.59
CA TRP A 290 -10.37 24.75 3.43
C TRP A 290 -10.60 23.45 2.65
N LEU A 291 -9.77 23.18 1.64
CA LEU A 291 -9.83 21.95 0.83
C LEU A 291 -9.29 20.74 1.58
N LEU A 292 -8.15 20.89 2.27
CA LEU A 292 -7.42 19.80 2.89
C LEU A 292 -7.96 19.39 4.27
N ARG A 293 -8.70 20.25 4.98
CA ARG A 293 -9.29 19.92 6.31
C ARG A 293 -10.20 18.69 6.34
N ARG A 294 -10.66 18.21 5.18
CA ARG A 294 -11.44 16.96 5.07
C ARG A 294 -10.58 15.70 5.08
N PHE A 295 -9.27 15.86 4.94
CA PHE A 295 -8.29 14.79 4.83
C PHE A 295 -7.33 14.82 6.02
N VAL A 296 -6.78 16.00 6.32
CA VAL A 296 -5.76 16.19 7.34
C VAL A 296 -6.25 17.16 8.41
N ASP A 297 -5.67 17.07 9.61
CA ASP A 297 -5.92 18.02 10.68
C ASP A 297 -5.21 19.36 10.41
N PRO A 298 -5.77 20.50 10.84
CA PRO A 298 -5.13 21.82 10.73
C PRO A 298 -3.65 21.88 11.12
N ILE A 299 -3.33 21.27 12.26
CA ILE A 299 -1.97 21.26 12.84
C ILE A 299 -0.98 20.65 11.84
N TRP A 300 -1.39 19.61 11.11
CA TRP A 300 -0.56 18.97 10.08
C TRP A 300 -0.19 19.93 8.94
N ILE A 301 -1.11 20.83 8.57
CA ILE A 301 -0.91 21.84 7.53
C ILE A 301 0.02 22.94 8.06
N ASP A 302 -0.25 23.45 9.27
CA ASP A 302 0.51 24.54 9.88
C ASP A 302 1.98 24.16 10.13
N GLU A 303 2.25 22.94 10.61
CA GLU A 303 3.61 22.41 10.78
C GLU A 303 4.43 22.48 9.49
N ARG A 304 3.81 22.21 8.35
CA ARG A 304 4.49 22.20 7.04
C ARG A 304 4.65 23.59 6.46
N LEU A 305 3.67 24.47 6.66
CA LEU A 305 3.75 25.85 6.19
C LEU A 305 4.77 26.68 6.98
N ASN A 306 4.99 26.36 8.26
CA ASN A 306 5.86 27.14 9.16
C ASN A 306 7.31 26.63 9.24
N GLN A 307 7.61 25.41 8.80
CA GLN A 307 8.95 24.80 8.92
C GLN A 307 10.09 25.55 8.21
N GLN A 308 9.79 26.42 7.24
CA GLN A 308 10.81 27.25 6.55
C GLN A 308 11.22 28.52 7.32
N ILE A 309 10.39 29.01 8.25
CA ILE A 309 10.71 30.24 9.01
C ILE A 309 11.88 29.96 9.97
N ASN A 310 11.90 28.78 10.59
CA ASN A 310 12.89 28.44 11.63
C ASN A 310 14.29 28.07 11.08
N THR A 311 14.40 27.65 9.82
CA THR A 311 15.68 27.28 9.20
C THR A 311 16.52 28.49 8.79
N LEU A 312 15.89 29.65 8.56
CA LEU A 312 16.61 30.89 8.22
C LEU A 312 17.18 31.57 9.47
N ASP A 313 16.44 31.58 10.59
CA ASP A 313 16.88 32.20 11.85
C ASP A 313 18.00 31.45 12.59
N THR A 314 18.24 30.18 12.28
CA THR A 314 19.33 29.38 12.89
C THR A 314 20.64 29.40 12.10
N SER A 315 20.65 30.08 10.95
CA SER A 315 21.81 30.20 10.06
C SER A 315 22.43 31.61 10.03
N ALA A 316 21.93 32.52 10.87
CA ALA A 316 22.46 33.87 11.11
C ALA A 316 23.21 33.93 12.45
#